data_AF-A0A1V8RTV8-F1
#
_entry.id   AF-A0A1V8RTV8-F1
#
_cell.length_a   1.000
_cell.length_b   1.000
_cell.length_c   1.000
_cell.angle_alpha   90.00
_cell.angle_beta   90.00
_cell.angle_gamma   90.00
#
_symmetry.space_group_name_H-M   'P 1'
#
loop_
_entity.id
_entity.type
_entity.pdbx_description
1 polymer ?
#
loop_
_entity_poly.entity_id
_entity_poly.type
_entity_poly.pdbx_seq_one_letter_code
_entity_poly.pdbx_strand_id
1 'polypeptide(L)' 'MTDIAAPPATLMGLWQSHKRECRGVGGIVADARAGKLPGVEPFPSGYGFAVTDHKAALSAMRKVVP' A
#
# COMPACT_ATOMS: atom_id res chain seq x y z
N MET A 1 23.10 -2.64 -18.60
CA MET A 1 21.88 -1.85 -18.37
C MET A 1 21.57 -1.96 -16.90
N THR A 2 21.93 -0.96 -16.12
CA THR A 2 21.57 -0.89 -14.70
C THR A 2 20.11 -0.49 -14.67
N ASP A 3 19.23 -1.46 -14.44
CA ASP A 3 17.82 -1.19 -14.17
C ASP A 3 17.80 -0.27 -12.95
N ILE A 4 17.51 1.02 -13.17
CA ILE A 4 17.29 1.97 -12.08
C ILE A 4 15.98 1.53 -11.46
N ALA A 5 16.05 0.53 -10.59
CA ALA A 5 14.90 0.02 -9.85
C ALA A 5 14.26 1.23 -9.18
N ALA A 6 13.10 1.63 -9.69
CA ALA A 6 12.32 2.68 -9.06
C ALA A 6 12.18 2.30 -7.58
N PRO A 7 12.35 3.26 -6.64
CA PRO A 7 12.27 2.95 -5.23
C PRO A 7 10.98 2.17 -4.97
N PRO A 8 11.03 1.07 -4.21
CA PRO A 8 9.89 0.18 -4.03
C PRO A 8 8.67 1.02 -3.61
N ALA A 9 7.58 0.88 -4.37
CA ALA A 9 6.38 1.67 -4.15
C ALA A 9 5.92 1.47 -2.70
N THR A 10 5.91 2.55 -1.92
CA THR A 10 5.45 2.49 -0.53
C THR A 10 3.93 2.49 -0.52
N LEU A 11 3.33 1.86 0.49
CA LEU A 11 1.88 1.92 0.70
C LEU A 11 1.37 3.37 0.77
N MET A 12 2.14 4.26 1.39
CA MET A 12 1.83 5.69 1.47
C MET A 12 1.91 6.38 0.11
N GLY A 13 2.91 6.06 -0.71
CA GLY A 13 3.03 6.56 -2.08
C GLY A 13 1.84 6.12 -2.94
N LEU A 14 1.50 4.83 -2.88
CA LEU A 14 0.34 4.28 -3.58
C LEU A 14 -0.96 4.96 -3.14
N TRP A 15 -1.14 5.16 -1.83
CA TRP A 15 -2.32 5.85 -1.30
C TRP A 15 -2.40 7.29 -1.77
N GLN A 16 -1.28 8.02 -1.78
CA GLN A 16 -1.26 9.40 -2.27
C GLN A 16 -1.65 9.50 -3.74
N SER A 17 -1.17 8.59 -4.59
CA SER A 17 -1.51 8.53 -6.02
C SER A 17 -3.00 8.25 -6.27
N HIS A 18 -3.67 7.49 -5.40
CA HIS A 18 -5.09 7.10 -5.54
C HIS A 18 -6.00 7.65 -4.44
N LYS A 19 -5.58 8.73 -3.77
CA LYS A 19 -6.19 9.23 -2.53
C LYS A 19 -7.71 9.44 -2.61
N ARG A 20 -8.21 9.87 -3.77
CA ARG A 20 -9.65 10.14 -3.99
C ARG A 20 -10.50 8.86 -4.00
N GLU A 21 -9.94 7.77 -4.51
CA GLU A 21 -10.56 6.45 -4.64
C GLU A 21 -10.39 5.59 -3.37
N CYS A 22 -9.35 5.88 -2.58
CA CYS A 22 -9.02 5.10 -1.39
C CYS A 22 -9.81 5.48 -0.13
N ARG A 23 -10.04 4.50 0.74
CA ARG A 23 -10.55 4.71 2.11
C ARG A 23 -9.53 5.47 2.96
N GLY A 24 -9.94 5.85 4.18
CA GLY A 24 -9.10 6.63 5.08
C GLY A 24 -7.75 5.95 5.38
N VAL A 25 -6.65 6.71 5.31
CA VAL A 25 -5.29 6.18 5.49
C VAL A 25 -5.08 5.48 6.84
N GLY A 26 -5.73 5.96 7.90
CA GLY A 26 -5.65 5.34 9.23
C GLY A 26 -6.16 3.89 9.22
N GLY A 27 -7.28 3.62 8.56
CA GLY A 27 -7.81 2.26 8.42
C GLY A 27 -6.93 1.36 7.55
N ILE A 28 -6.38 1.91 6.46
CA ILE A 28 -5.46 1.19 5.58
C ILE A 28 -4.19 0.78 6.35
N VAL A 29 -3.60 1.71 7.10
CA VAL A 29 -2.38 1.43 7.89
C VAL A 29 -2.68 0.46 9.04
N ALA A 30 -3.84 0.57 9.67
CA ALA A 30 -4.26 -0.38 10.71
C ALA A 30 -4.38 -1.81 10.15
N ASP A 31 -5.02 -1.98 8.98
CA ASP A 31 -5.12 -3.29 8.33
C ASP A 31 -3.76 -3.81 7.87
N ALA A 32 -2.88 -2.95 7.36
CA ALA A 32 -1.52 -3.34 6.99
C ALA A 32 -0.72 -3.83 8.22
N ARG A 33 -0.82 -3.10 9.35
CA ARG A 33 -0.20 -3.51 10.62
C ARG A 33 -0.76 -4.81 11.17
N ALA A 34 -2.05 -5.07 10.95
CA ALA A 34 -2.69 -6.32 11.35
C ALA A 34 -2.41 -7.49 10.39
N GLY A 35 -1.64 -7.29 9.31
CA GLY A 35 -1.41 -8.31 8.28
C GLY A 35 -2.66 -8.64 7.45
N LYS A 36 -3.67 -7.75 7.45
CA LYS A 36 -4.95 -7.92 6.77
C LYS A 36 -5.03 -7.20 5.43
N LEU A 37 -4.05 -6.34 5.13
CA LEU A 37 -3.99 -5.65 3.84
C LEU A 37 -3.21 -6.54 2.85
N PRO A 38 -3.86 -7.09 1.80
CA PRO A 38 -3.16 -7.90 0.81
C PRO A 38 -2.25 -7.03 -0.08
N GLY A 39 -1.20 -7.65 -0.63
CA GLY A 39 -0.28 -6.99 -1.55
C GLY A 39 0.67 -5.98 -0.90
N VAL A 40 0.81 -6.01 0.42
CA VAL A 40 1.81 -5.24 1.15
C VAL A 40 2.57 -6.09 2.15
N GLU A 41 3.81 -5.70 2.41
CA GLU A 41 4.65 -6.29 3.45
C GLU A 41 5.29 -5.19 4.29
N PRO A 42 5.47 -5.40 5.60
CA PRO A 42 6.20 -4.46 6.44
C PRO A 42 7.66 -4.36 5.97
N PHE A 43 8.22 -3.15 5.99
CA PHE A 43 9.65 -3.01 5.71
C PHE A 43 10.50 -3.71 6.80
N PRO A 44 11.68 -4.27 6.46
CA PRO A 44 12.59 -4.87 7.44
C PRO A 44 13.01 -3.93 8.58
N SER A 45 12.96 -2.61 8.34
CA SER A 45 13.20 -1.58 9.36
C SER A 45 12.12 -1.50 10.44
N GLY A 46 10.96 -2.15 10.25
CA GLY A 46 9.78 -2.06 11.11
C GLY A 46 8.93 -0.80 10.89
N TYR A 47 9.35 0.10 10.00
CA TYR A 47 8.64 1.35 9.73
C TYR A 47 8.12 1.41 8.30
N GLY A 48 6.80 1.42 8.15
CA GLY A 48 6.13 1.52 6.85
C GLY A 48 5.93 0.16 6.17
N PHE A 49 5.40 0.21 4.95
CA PHE A 49 5.03 -0.97 4.17
C PHE A 49 5.47 -0.82 2.71
N ALA A 50 6.07 -1.88 2.18
CA ALA A 50 6.33 -2.07 0.77
C ALA A 50 5.05 -2.60 0.09
N VAL A 51 4.76 -2.15 -1.12
CA VAL A 51 3.75 -2.77 -1.97
C VAL A 51 4.42 -3.92 -2.74
N THR A 52 3.96 -5.14 -2.52
CA THR A 52 4.43 -6.35 -3.20
C THR A 52 3.51 -6.77 -4.35
N ASP A 53 2.22 -6.43 -4.27
CA ASP A 53 1.25 -6.55 -5.35
C ASP A 53 0.40 -5.29 -5.43
N HIS A 54 0.65 -4.49 -6.47
CA HIS A 54 -0.03 -3.22 -6.70
C HIS A 54 -1.55 -3.39 -6.85
N LYS A 55 -1.99 -4.41 -7.60
CA LYS A 55 -3.41 -4.60 -7.91
C LYS A 55 -4.17 -5.03 -6.66
N ALA A 56 -3.62 -5.97 -5.90
CA ALA A 56 -4.21 -6.42 -4.64
C ALA A 56 -4.26 -5.29 -3.60
N ALA A 57 -3.16 -4.56 -3.42
CA ALA A 57 -3.10 -3.44 -2.50
C ALA A 57 -4.12 -2.36 -2.86
N LEU A 58 -4.14 -1.92 -4.12
CA LEU A 58 -5.08 -0.89 -4.58
C LEU A 58 -6.54 -1.32 -4.40
N SER A 59 -6.87 -2.58 -4.72
CA SER A 59 -8.23 -3.11 -4.53
C SER A 59 -8.64 -3.08 -3.05
N ALA A 60 -7.74 -3.42 -2.13
CA ALA A 60 -8.02 -3.41 -0.69
C ALA A 60 -8.01 -1.99 -0.08
N MET A 61 -7.36 -1.04 -0.74
CA MET A 61 -7.33 0.36 -0.34
C MET A 61 -8.55 1.14 -0.81
N ARG A 62 -9.22 0.72 -1.88
CA ARG A 62 -10.38 1.41 -2.45
C ARG A 62 -11.55 1.48 -1.48
N LYS A 63 -12.34 2.55 -1.59
CA LYS A 63 -13.64 2.65 -0.92
C LYS A 63 -14.55 1.56 -1.50
N VAL A 64 -15.23 0.82 -0.65
CA VAL A 64 -16.34 -0.02 -1.09
C VAL A 64 -17.46 0.94 -1.48
N VAL A 65 -17.70 1.08 -2.78
CA VAL A 65 -18.90 1.74 -3.29
C VAL A 65 -19.97 0.65 -3.31
N PRO A 66 -21.09 0.81 -2.57
CA PRO A 66 -22.21 -0.12 -2.64
C PRO A 66 -22.88 -0.11 -4.02
#